data_AF-A0A381Z9V9-F1
#
_entry.id   AF-A0A381Z9V9-F1
#
_cell.length_a   1.000
_cell.length_b   1.000
_cell.length_c   1.000
_cell.angle_alpha   90.00
_cell.angle_beta   90.00
_cell.angle_gamma   90.00
#
_symmetry.space_group_name_H-M   'P 1'
#
loop_
_entity.id
_entity.type
_entity.pdbx_description
1 polymer ?
#
loop_
_entity_poly.entity_id
_entity_poly.type
_entity_poly.pdbx_seq_one_letter_code
_entity_poly.pdbx_strand_id
1 'polypeptide(L)'
;VDVYVYGTALGKSAETPTIVAREGDTKWFLGGGFLVARNVLELGARLDFVTLVGDDEASRLVRTFQHPGYRALLIEDADRRTTVKKRFWVDGYKLLQFNTLDNRDLSPELTERVLEVFTERIERCDVVVVSDYRHG
;
A
#
# COMPACT_ATOMS: atom_id res chain seq x y z
N VAL A 1 -0.53 1.14 -0.77
CA VAL A 1 -1.79 1.82 -1.15
C VAL A 1 -1.96 1.78 -2.66
N ASP A 2 -3.19 1.58 -3.15
CA ASP A 2 -3.52 1.71 -4.57
C ASP A 2 -4.39 2.95 -4.79
N VAL A 3 -4.08 3.74 -5.81
CA VAL A 3 -4.84 4.94 -6.16
C VAL A 3 -5.33 4.80 -7.60
N TYR A 4 -6.61 5.07 -7.83
CA TYR A 4 -7.25 4.98 -9.13
C TYR A 4 -7.77 6.37 -9.47
N VAL A 5 -7.15 7.00 -10.46
CA VAL A 5 -7.56 8.30 -11.00
C VAL A 5 -8.35 8.00 -12.27
N TYR A 6 -9.62 8.39 -12.29
CA TYR A 6 -10.49 8.18 -13.44
C TYR A 6 -10.62 9.47 -14.25
N GLY A 7 -10.85 9.34 -15.55
CA GLY A 7 -11.11 10.47 -16.43
C GLY A 7 -11.84 10.07 -17.70
N THR A 8 -12.20 11.09 -18.48
CA THR A 8 -12.86 10.95 -19.80
C THR A 8 -11.98 11.60 -20.86
N ALA A 9 -11.75 10.93 -22.00
CA ALA A 9 -10.87 11.48 -23.02
C ALA A 9 -11.46 12.75 -23.64
N LEU A 10 -10.61 13.76 -23.82
CA LEU A 10 -10.91 14.97 -24.58
C LEU A 10 -10.28 14.93 -25.98
N GLY A 11 -9.33 14.03 -26.21
CA GLY A 11 -8.63 13.86 -27.47
C GLY A 11 -7.11 13.71 -27.28
N LYS A 12 -6.35 14.12 -28.31
CA LYS A 12 -4.89 14.12 -28.29
C LYS A 12 -4.37 15.52 -28.00
N SER A 13 -3.26 15.62 -27.28
CA SER A 13 -2.56 16.90 -27.08
C SER A 13 -1.95 17.38 -28.40
N ALA A 14 -1.95 18.69 -28.62
CA ALA A 14 -1.26 19.33 -29.74
C ALA A 14 0.25 19.54 -29.46
N GLU A 15 0.64 19.52 -28.18
CA GLU A 15 2.01 19.84 -27.73
C GLU A 15 2.89 18.58 -27.63
N THR A 16 2.28 17.46 -27.26
CA THR A 16 2.98 16.18 -27.04
C THR A 16 2.11 15.02 -27.55
N PRO A 17 2.68 13.85 -27.88
CA PRO A 17 1.91 12.68 -28.31
C PRO A 17 1.22 11.98 -27.12
N THR A 18 0.40 12.72 -26.37
CA THR A 18 -0.29 12.27 -25.16
C THR A 18 -1.81 12.38 -25.32
N ILE A 19 -2.54 11.56 -24.57
CA ILE A 19 -4.00 11.67 -24.44
C ILE A 19 -4.31 12.75 -23.42
N VAL A 20 -5.19 13.67 -23.78
CA VAL A 20 -5.75 14.65 -22.85
C VAL A 20 -7.06 14.09 -22.31
N ALA A 21 -7.22 14.09 -21.00
CA ALA A 21 -8.44 13.64 -20.33
C ALA A 21 -8.87 14.68 -19.29
N ARG A 22 -10.18 14.84 -19.12
CA ARG A 22 -10.75 15.56 -17.98
C ARG A 22 -10.73 14.63 -16.77
N GLU A 23 -10.14 15.09 -15.67
CA GLU A 23 -10.14 14.34 -14.41
C GLU A 23 -11.57 14.20 -13.86
N GLY A 24 -11.89 12.99 -13.42
CA GLY A 24 -13.10 12.64 -12.70
C GLY A 24 -12.76 12.23 -11.27
N ASP A 25 -13.32 11.12 -10.81
CA ASP A 25 -13.10 10.66 -9.43
C ASP A 25 -11.69 10.11 -9.22
N THR A 26 -11.16 10.32 -8.01
CA THR A 26 -10.01 9.59 -7.50
C THR A 26 -10.43 8.69 -6.34
N LYS A 27 -10.11 7.40 -6.43
CA LYS A 27 -10.40 6.40 -5.40
C LYS A 27 -9.13 5.84 -4.80
N TRP A 28 -9.14 5.68 -3.47
CA TRP A 28 -8.02 5.19 -2.70
C TRP A 28 -8.36 3.85 -2.06
N PHE A 29 -7.43 2.90 -2.14
CA PHE A 29 -7.61 1.55 -1.63
C PHE A 29 -6.38 1.08 -0.86
N LEU A 30 -6.63 0.22 0.13
CA LEU A 30 -5.58 -0.53 0.79
C LEU A 30 -5.27 -1.77 -0.04
N GLY A 31 -4.09 -1.78 -0.64
CA GLY A 31 -3.58 -2.86 -1.47
C GLY A 31 -2.29 -3.46 -0.94
N GLY A 32 -1.63 -4.31 -1.74
CA GLY A 32 -0.44 -5.04 -1.30
C GLY A 32 -0.78 -6.00 -0.16
N GLY A 33 0.01 -5.98 0.92
CA GLY A 33 -0.22 -6.83 2.09
C GLY A 33 -1.62 -6.68 2.71
N PHE A 34 -2.26 -5.52 2.57
CA PHE A 34 -3.63 -5.31 3.06
C PHE A 34 -4.68 -6.14 2.33
N LEU A 35 -4.44 -6.53 1.07
CA LEU A 35 -5.36 -7.42 0.37
C LEU A 35 -5.36 -8.81 1.02
N VAL A 36 -4.17 -9.31 1.37
CA VAL A 36 -4.00 -10.56 2.12
C VAL A 36 -4.62 -10.42 3.50
N ALA A 37 -4.33 -9.31 4.20
CA ALA A 37 -4.89 -9.03 5.52
C ALA A 37 -6.41 -9.09 5.55
N ARG A 38 -7.08 -8.43 4.58
CA ARG A 38 -8.54 -8.46 4.47
C ARG A 38 -9.06 -9.87 4.28
N ASN A 39 -8.50 -10.63 3.34
CA ASN A 39 -8.95 -12.02 3.09
C ASN A 39 -8.80 -12.90 4.34
N VAL A 40 -7.71 -12.78 5.08
CA VAL A 40 -7.49 -13.53 6.33
C VAL A 40 -8.54 -13.18 7.38
N LEU A 41 -8.84 -11.89 7.54
CA LEU A 41 -9.84 -11.41 8.49
C LEU A 41 -11.26 -11.83 8.11
N GLU A 42 -11.63 -11.77 6.82
CA GLU A 42 -12.94 -12.21 6.30
C GLU A 42 -13.16 -13.72 6.47
N LEU A 43 -12.09 -14.51 6.49
CA LEU A 43 -12.15 -15.93 6.83
C LEU A 43 -12.35 -16.19 8.33
N GLY A 44 -12.42 -15.15 9.16
CA GLY A 44 -12.68 -15.22 10.60
C GLY A 44 -11.44 -15.36 11.47
N ALA A 45 -10.23 -15.26 10.90
CA ALA A 45 -8.99 -15.32 11.65
C ALA A 45 -8.68 -14.00 12.38
N ARG A 46 -7.81 -14.07 13.39
CA ARG A 46 -7.16 -12.90 13.98
C ARG A 46 -5.83 -12.66 13.28
N LEU A 47 -5.44 -11.40 13.17
CA LEU A 47 -4.28 -10.98 12.41
C LEU A 47 -3.48 -9.92 13.15
N ASP A 48 -2.26 -10.26 13.52
CA ASP A 48 -1.21 -9.30 13.87
C ASP A 48 -0.47 -8.93 12.57
N PHE A 49 -0.71 -7.72 12.07
CA PHE A 49 -0.21 -7.28 10.76
C PHE A 49 0.98 -6.34 10.90
N VAL A 50 2.17 -6.88 10.62
CA VAL A 50 3.42 -6.11 10.62
C VAL A 50 3.67 -5.56 9.21
N THR A 51 3.86 -4.25 9.10
CA THR A 51 4.26 -3.61 7.83
C THR A 51 5.01 -2.32 8.10
N LEU A 52 5.76 -1.87 7.10
CA LEU A 52 6.36 -0.55 7.07
C LEU A 52 5.41 0.48 6.45
N VAL A 53 5.46 1.70 6.96
CA VAL A 53 4.80 2.88 6.40
C VAL A 53 5.75 4.09 6.51
N GLY A 54 5.63 5.03 5.57
CA GLY A 54 6.29 6.33 5.70
C GLY A 54 5.53 7.26 6.65
N ASP A 55 6.02 8.49 6.79
CA ASP A 55 5.27 9.62 7.36
C ASP A 55 4.63 10.48 6.27
N ASP A 56 3.59 9.94 5.64
CA ASP A 56 2.90 10.62 4.53
C ASP A 56 1.39 10.39 4.52
N GLU A 57 0.69 11.07 3.59
CA GLU A 57 -0.77 10.98 3.45
C GLU A 57 -1.25 9.53 3.21
N ALA A 58 -0.50 8.74 2.46
CA ALA A 58 -0.82 7.34 2.20
C ALA A 58 -0.75 6.49 3.48
N SER A 59 0.18 6.78 4.39
CA SER A 59 0.24 6.14 5.71
C SER A 59 -1.00 6.45 6.57
N ARG A 60 -1.60 7.64 6.42
CA ARG A 60 -2.82 8.01 7.17
C ARG A 60 -3.97 7.10 6.77
N LEU A 61 -4.15 6.84 5.47
CA LEU A 61 -5.15 5.88 4.99
C LEU A 61 -4.92 4.48 5.57
N VAL A 62 -3.67 4.03 5.63
CA VAL A 62 -3.30 2.73 6.23
C VAL A 62 -3.80 2.65 7.69
N ARG A 63 -3.62 3.71 8.48
CA ARG A 63 -4.06 3.77 9.88
C ARG A 63 -5.58 3.78 10.07
N THR A 64 -6.34 4.18 9.06
CA THR A 64 -7.81 4.18 9.15
C THR A 64 -8.43 2.78 9.11
N PHE A 65 -7.68 1.75 8.71
CA PHE A 65 -8.19 0.39 8.68
C PHE A 65 -8.41 -0.15 10.09
N GLN A 66 -9.64 -0.58 10.37
CA GLN A 66 -10.04 -1.12 11.66
C GLN A 66 -10.85 -2.39 11.43
N HIS A 67 -10.61 -3.41 12.25
CA HIS A 67 -11.38 -4.65 12.26
C HIS A 67 -11.21 -5.33 13.64
N PRO A 68 -12.24 -5.99 14.20
CA PRO A 68 -12.16 -6.57 15.55
C PRO A 68 -11.04 -7.60 15.76
N GLY A 69 -10.73 -8.37 14.70
CA GLY A 69 -9.64 -9.35 14.70
C GLY A 69 -8.29 -8.80 14.24
N TYR A 70 -8.17 -7.50 13.98
CA TYR A 70 -6.98 -6.89 13.40
C TYR A 70 -6.18 -6.11 14.44
N ARG A 71 -4.89 -6.41 14.55
CA ARG A 71 -3.91 -5.59 15.26
C ARG A 71 -2.91 -5.03 14.25
N ALA A 72 -2.89 -3.71 14.15
CA ALA A 72 -1.92 -2.99 13.35
C ALA A 72 -0.58 -2.90 14.07
N LEU A 73 0.48 -3.43 13.46
CA LEU A 73 1.87 -3.27 13.90
C LEU A 73 2.62 -2.49 12.83
N LEU A 74 2.28 -1.20 12.71
CA LEU A 74 2.84 -0.30 11.70
C LEU A 74 4.17 0.26 12.20
N ILE A 75 5.24 -0.01 11.47
CA ILE A 75 6.57 0.49 11.78
C ILE A 75 6.86 1.67 10.85
N GLU A 76 7.10 2.83 11.43
CA GLU A 76 7.35 4.07 10.70
C GLU A 76 8.82 4.21 10.32
N ASP A 77 9.04 4.57 9.06
CA ASP A 77 10.31 5.02 8.50
C ASP A 77 10.12 6.43 7.90
N ALA A 78 10.60 7.45 8.61
CA ALA A 78 10.45 8.85 8.20
C ALA A 78 11.23 9.19 6.91
N ASP A 79 12.25 8.39 6.57
CA ASP A 79 13.10 8.62 5.39
C ASP A 79 12.55 7.94 4.14
N ARG A 80 11.39 7.26 4.24
CA ARG A 80 10.73 6.57 3.14
C ARG A 80 9.32 7.06 2.91
N ARG A 81 8.88 6.91 1.66
CA ARG A 81 7.48 7.11 1.29
C ARG A 81 6.74 5.78 1.34
N THR A 82 5.51 5.81 1.83
CA THR A 82 4.59 4.66 1.78
C THR A 82 4.42 4.24 0.32
N THR A 83 4.47 2.93 0.05
CA THR A 83 4.32 2.43 -1.32
C THR A 83 2.93 2.76 -1.88
N VAL A 84 2.90 3.49 -3.00
CA VAL A 84 1.67 3.86 -3.72
C VAL A 84 1.75 3.40 -5.16
N LYS A 85 0.74 2.66 -5.63
CA LYS A 85 0.55 2.35 -7.06
C LYS A 85 -0.62 3.18 -7.58
N LYS A 86 -0.34 4.30 -8.24
CA LYS A 86 -1.34 5.21 -8.81
C LYS A 86 -1.59 4.85 -10.28
N ARG A 87 -2.83 4.55 -10.64
CA ARG A 87 -3.27 4.09 -11.96
C ARG A 87 -4.24 5.08 -12.57
N PHE A 88 -3.99 5.48 -13.79
CA PHE A 88 -4.81 6.41 -14.54
C PHE A 88 -5.69 5.64 -15.52
N TRP A 89 -7.00 5.80 -15.36
CA TRP A 89 -8.02 5.16 -16.17
C TRP A 89 -8.77 6.21 -16.96
N VAL A 90 -8.85 6.04 -18.28
CA VAL A 90 -9.59 6.95 -19.17
C VAL A 90 -10.52 6.12 -20.04
N ASP A 91 -11.81 6.44 -20.02
CA ASP A 91 -12.86 5.72 -20.77
C ASP A 91 -12.79 4.19 -20.59
N GLY A 92 -12.52 3.75 -19.36
CA GLY A 92 -12.43 2.33 -19.01
C GLY A 92 -11.07 1.66 -19.29
N TYR A 93 -10.13 2.36 -19.93
CA TYR A 93 -8.79 1.83 -20.23
C TYR A 93 -7.74 2.34 -19.26
N LYS A 94 -6.87 1.46 -18.78
CA LYS A 94 -5.71 1.83 -17.96
C LYS A 94 -4.59 2.34 -18.88
N LEU A 95 -4.33 3.65 -18.83
CA LEU A 95 -3.38 4.29 -19.73
C LEU A 95 -1.98 4.44 -19.13
N LEU A 96 -1.88 4.62 -17.81
CA LEU A 96 -0.61 4.87 -17.14
C LEU A 96 -0.65 4.37 -15.70
N GLN A 97 0.52 4.00 -15.18
CA GLN A 97 0.72 3.75 -13.76
C GLN A 97 2.02 4.41 -13.28
N PHE A 98 1.93 5.13 -12.16
CA PHE A 98 3.08 5.59 -11.40
C PHE A 98 3.17 4.83 -10.09
N ASN A 99 4.37 4.35 -9.79
CA ASN A 99 4.66 3.76 -8.50
C ASN A 99 5.53 4.72 -7.70
N THR A 100 5.05 5.13 -6.52
CA THR A 100 5.89 5.67 -5.46
C THR A 100 6.34 4.49 -4.63
N LEU A 101 7.64 4.22 -4.64
CA LEU A 101 8.25 3.12 -3.90
C LEU A 101 9.68 3.48 -3.54
N ASP A 102 10.21 2.79 -2.55
CA ASP A 102 11.59 2.87 -2.13
C ASP A 102 12.14 1.44 -2.00
N ASN A 103 13.17 1.12 -2.78
CA ASN A 103 13.77 -0.22 -2.82
C ASN A 103 15.07 -0.31 -2.04
N ARG A 104 15.43 0.72 -1.26
CA ARG A 104 16.62 0.65 -0.41
C ARG A 104 16.43 -0.43 0.64
N ASP A 105 17.50 -1.08 1.07
CA ASP A 105 17.43 -1.97 2.23
C ASP A 105 17.10 -1.16 3.49
N LEU A 106 16.40 -1.77 4.45
CA LEU A 106 16.10 -1.13 5.73
C LEU A 106 17.39 -0.77 6.46
N SER A 107 17.38 0.31 7.24
CA SER A 107 18.51 0.58 8.13
C SER A 107 18.67 -0.56 9.15
N PRO A 108 19.87 -0.79 9.69
CA PRO A 108 20.07 -1.80 10.73
C PRO A 108 19.12 -1.63 11.92
N GLU A 109 18.89 -0.38 12.35
CA GLU A 109 18.02 -0.04 13.47
C GLU A 109 16.56 -0.37 13.18
N LEU A 110 16.10 -0.08 11.96
CA LEU A 110 14.74 -0.38 11.55
C LEU A 110 14.53 -1.89 11.38
N THR A 111 15.55 -2.59 10.87
CA THR A 111 15.56 -4.06 10.77
C THR A 111 15.42 -4.70 12.14
N GLU A 112 16.20 -4.23 13.12
CA GLU A 112 16.13 -4.72 14.50
C GLU A 112 14.73 -4.49 15.10
N ARG A 113 14.16 -3.29 14.93
CA ARG A 113 12.77 -3.00 15.37
C ARG A 113 11.73 -3.93 14.74
N VAL A 114 11.86 -4.22 13.43
CA VAL A 114 10.97 -5.18 12.75
C VAL A 114 11.11 -6.58 13.37
N LEU A 115 12.34 -7.03 13.59
CA LEU A 115 12.63 -8.35 14.15
C LEU A 115 12.16 -8.48 15.60
N GLU A 116 12.30 -7.44 16.42
CA GLU A 116 11.78 -7.40 17.79
C GLU A 116 10.26 -7.55 17.81
N VAL A 117 9.55 -6.71 17.03
CA VAL A 117 8.08 -6.78 16.91
C VAL A 117 7.64 -8.15 16.41
N PHE A 118 8.34 -8.70 15.41
CA PHE A 118 8.04 -10.03 14.88
C PHE A 118 8.24 -11.13 15.93
N THR A 119 9.38 -11.13 16.63
CA THR A 119 9.74 -12.15 17.62
C THR A 119 8.80 -12.13 18.83
N GLU A 120 8.34 -10.97 19.27
CA GLU A 120 7.37 -10.83 20.37
C GLU A 120 5.98 -11.43 20.04
N ARG A 121 5.69 -11.59 18.75
CA ARG A 121 4.36 -11.98 18.26
C ARG A 121 4.31 -13.39 17.71
N ILE A 122 5.41 -13.87 17.11
CA ILE A 122 5.43 -15.17 16.41
C ILE A 122 4.99 -16.34 17.30
N GLU A 123 5.38 -16.35 18.58
CA GLU A 123 5.00 -17.42 19.53
C GLU A 123 3.49 -17.51 19.79
N ARG A 124 2.74 -16.45 19.46
CA ARG A 124 1.28 -16.36 19.64
C ARG A 124 0.51 -16.62 18.34
N CYS A 125 1.21 -16.92 17.25
CA CYS A 125 0.63 -17.12 15.92
C CYS A 125 0.68 -18.59 15.51
N ASP A 126 -0.44 -19.12 15.00
CA ASP A 126 -0.48 -20.48 14.45
C ASP A 126 0.22 -20.56 13.07
N VAL A 127 0.18 -19.46 12.31
CA VAL A 127 0.70 -19.38 10.93
C VAL A 127 1.34 -18.01 10.70
N VAL A 128 2.45 -18.00 9.97
CA VAL A 128 3.10 -16.78 9.46
C VAL A 128 2.95 -16.71 7.96
N VAL A 129 2.50 -15.57 7.45
CA VAL A 129 2.41 -15.28 6.02
C VAL A 129 3.31 -14.11 5.68
N VAL A 130 4.29 -14.35 4.80
CA VAL A 130 5.17 -13.31 4.27
C VAL A 130 4.66 -12.89 2.90
N SER A 131 4.16 -11.66 2.80
CA SER A 131 3.66 -11.11 1.53
C SER A 131 4.73 -10.23 0.88
N ASP A 132 5.72 -10.86 0.25
CA ASP A 132 6.86 -10.17 -0.37
C ASP A 132 6.48 -9.52 -1.72
N TYR A 133 6.71 -8.20 -1.82
CA TYR A 133 6.54 -7.40 -3.03
C TYR A 133 7.86 -6.76 -3.53
N ARG A 134 9.02 -7.13 -2.98
CA ARG A 134 10.38 -6.69 -3.36
C ARG A 134 10.67 -5.19 -3.20
N HIS A 135 10.08 -4.54 -2.21
CA HIS A 135 10.20 -3.09 -2.00
C HIS A 135 10.66 -2.75 -0.56
N GLY A 136 11.56 -3.57 -0.03
CA GLY A 136 12.01 -3.54 1.37
C GLY A 136 11.86 -4.90 2.02
#